data_AF-A0A538TC11-F1
#
_entry.id   AF-A0A538TC11-F1
#
_cell.length_a   1.000
_cell.length_b   1.000
_cell.length_c   1.000
_cell.angle_alpha   90.00
_cell.angle_beta   90.00
_cell.angle_gamma   90.00
#
_symmetry.space_group_name_H-M   'P 1'
#
loop_
_entity.id
_entity.type
_entity.pdbx_description
1 polymer ?
#
loop_
_entity_poly.entity_id
_entity_poly.type
_entity_poly.pdbx_seq_one_letter_code
_entity_poly.pdbx_strand_id
1 'polypeptide(L)'
;ASLWVDKLVAWCLVGGETARLHAGASTLAWFSSIPCLAWIFVEVETAFHRRFQGFYRALEGGASLAELRRGARALVDEAARLVRGALSVEAGVVVFLELAAAPCAHWLRLSADAILPYRFLLAGAGAQAVGLLGLILLYYFDLRREACLAASSLFVAVTALTVAASASRLPPSVGTALGCSIGAVLIWRFVFRGIRTVLENTLLGQPFEVGRRGKAGSERRREPHRRDTMKSVAGHQ
;
A
#
# COMPACT_ATOMS: atom_id res chain seq x y z
N ALA A 1 -13.72 6.45 8.21
CA ALA A 1 -14.95 7.12 7.72
C ALA A 1 -15.69 6.27 6.68
N SER A 2 -15.05 5.83 5.59
CA SER A 2 -15.72 5.12 4.49
C SER A 2 -16.39 3.79 4.86
N LEU A 3 -15.91 3.10 5.91
CA LEU A 3 -16.50 1.84 6.44
C LEU A 3 -17.90 2.00 7.06
N TRP A 4 -18.28 3.23 7.41
CA TRP A 4 -19.53 3.51 8.14
C TRP A 4 -20.49 4.38 7.34
N VAL A 5 -19.98 5.08 6.32
CA VAL A 5 -20.77 6.06 5.59
C VAL A 5 -21.92 5.42 4.82
N ASP A 6 -21.75 4.20 4.33
CA ASP A 6 -22.81 3.43 3.67
C ASP A 6 -23.99 3.16 4.59
N LYS A 7 -23.73 2.79 5.85
CA LYS A 7 -24.78 2.55 6.86
C LYS A 7 -25.51 3.84 7.20
N LEU A 8 -24.78 4.96 7.35
CA LEU A 8 -25.40 6.27 7.57
C LEU A 8 -26.31 6.66 6.41
N VAL A 9 -25.84 6.48 5.17
CA VAL A 9 -26.64 6.74 3.97
C VAL A 9 -27.89 5.84 3.94
N ALA A 10 -27.73 4.54 4.21
CA ALA A 10 -28.85 3.60 4.25
C ALA A 10 -29.89 3.99 5.30
N TRP A 11 -29.47 4.41 6.49
CA TRP A 11 -30.36 4.89 7.55
C TRP A 11 -31.08 6.19 7.18
N CYS A 12 -30.38 7.15 6.57
CA CYS A 12 -30.96 8.45 6.22
C CYS A 12 -31.90 8.40 5.00
N LEU A 13 -31.61 7.55 4.00
CA LEU A 13 -32.36 7.54 2.74
C LEU A 13 -33.41 6.44 2.63
N VAL A 14 -33.16 5.27 3.23
CA VAL A 14 -34.06 4.12 3.12
C VAL A 14 -34.73 3.84 4.46
N GLY A 15 -33.95 3.84 5.55
CA GLY A 15 -34.45 3.61 6.91
C GLY A 15 -35.04 2.22 7.14
N GLY A 16 -35.70 2.07 8.28
CA GLY A 16 -36.51 0.90 8.62
C GLY A 16 -35.76 -0.44 8.61
N GLU A 17 -36.45 -1.49 8.17
CA GLU A 17 -35.92 -2.85 8.12
C GLU A 17 -34.79 -3.01 7.08
N THR A 18 -34.89 -2.36 5.92
CA THR A 18 -33.86 -2.44 4.87
C THR A 18 -32.51 -1.91 5.35
N ALA A 19 -32.49 -0.78 6.09
CA ALA A 19 -31.26 -0.26 6.67
C ALA A 19 -30.66 -1.21 7.72
N ARG A 20 -31.50 -1.88 8.53
CA ARG A 20 -31.06 -2.89 9.50
C ARG A 20 -30.46 -4.13 8.83
N LEU A 21 -31.12 -4.65 7.79
CA LEU A 21 -30.63 -5.80 7.01
C LEU A 21 -29.30 -5.46 6.34
N HIS A 22 -29.19 -4.28 5.73
CA HIS A 22 -27.94 -3.79 5.14
C HIS A 22 -26.82 -3.70 6.18
N ALA A 23 -27.08 -3.13 7.36
CA ALA A 23 -26.07 -3.00 8.41
C ALA A 23 -25.59 -4.37 8.94
N GLY A 24 -26.51 -5.32 9.13
CA GLY A 24 -26.19 -6.69 9.54
C GLY A 24 -25.38 -7.44 8.49
N ALA A 25 -25.86 -7.42 7.23
CA ALA A 25 -25.16 -8.02 6.09
C ALA A 25 -23.76 -7.41 5.88
N SER A 26 -23.65 -6.09 6.01
CA SER A 26 -22.37 -5.35 5.90
C SER A 26 -21.38 -5.82 6.97
N THR A 27 -21.83 -5.95 8.21
CA THR A 27 -20.98 -6.41 9.32
C THR A 27 -20.45 -7.83 9.09
N LEU A 28 -21.30 -8.74 8.62
CA LEU A 28 -20.88 -10.11 8.30
C LEU A 28 -19.92 -10.16 7.12
N ALA A 29 -20.20 -9.40 6.06
CA ALA A 29 -19.29 -9.28 4.92
C ALA A 29 -17.92 -8.75 5.35
N TRP A 30 -17.85 -7.78 6.26
CA TRP A 30 -16.57 -7.25 6.75
C TRP A 30 -15.68 -8.28 7.46
N PHE A 31 -16.25 -9.32 8.06
CA PHE A 31 -15.46 -10.39 8.64
C PHE A 31 -14.75 -11.25 7.59
N SER A 32 -15.23 -11.28 6.34
CA SER A 32 -14.55 -11.98 5.26
C SER A 32 -13.17 -11.41 4.96
N SER A 33 -12.96 -10.12 5.22
CA SER A 33 -11.69 -9.45 4.91
C SER A 33 -10.58 -9.77 5.92
N ILE A 34 -10.90 -10.39 7.07
CA ILE A 34 -9.91 -10.66 8.13
C ILE A 34 -8.72 -11.50 7.62
N PRO A 35 -8.91 -12.64 6.92
CA PRO A 35 -7.80 -13.47 6.46
C PRO A 35 -6.89 -12.73 5.46
N CYS A 36 -7.47 -11.93 4.56
CA CYS A 36 -6.68 -11.13 3.62
C CYS A 36 -5.90 -10.02 4.34
N LEU A 37 -6.53 -9.31 5.28
CA LEU A 37 -5.84 -8.28 6.07
C LEU A 37 -4.69 -8.87 6.91
N ALA A 38 -4.90 -10.06 7.50
CA ALA A 38 -3.84 -10.77 8.23
C ALA A 38 -2.67 -11.16 7.31
N TRP A 39 -2.97 -11.70 6.12
CA TRP A 39 -1.96 -12.02 5.11
C TRP A 39 -1.21 -10.77 4.64
N ILE A 40 -1.92 -9.68 4.34
CA ILE A 40 -1.36 -8.38 3.95
C ILE A 40 -0.38 -7.89 5.02
N PHE A 41 -0.79 -7.90 6.28
CA PHE A 41 0.02 -7.42 7.39
C PHE A 41 1.34 -8.20 7.49
N VAL A 42 1.28 -9.53 7.44
CA VAL A 42 2.47 -10.38 7.52
C VAL A 42 3.41 -10.14 6.33
N GLU A 43 2.90 -10.07 5.11
CA GLU A 43 3.73 -9.90 3.91
C GLU A 43 4.33 -8.49 3.80
N VAL A 44 3.58 -7.47 4.19
CA VAL A 44 4.10 -6.09 4.26
C VAL A 44 5.23 -6.00 5.29
N GLU A 45 5.02 -6.55 6.48
CA GLU A 45 6.00 -6.45 7.57
C GLU A 45 7.23 -7.33 7.32
N THR A 46 7.10 -8.45 6.63
CA THR A 46 8.22 -9.36 6.40
C THR A 46 8.90 -9.12 5.07
N ALA A 47 8.23 -9.36 3.95
CA ALA A 47 8.85 -9.37 2.63
C ALA A 47 9.11 -7.95 2.13
N PHE A 48 8.08 -7.10 2.17
CA PHE A 48 8.18 -5.74 1.66
C PHE A 48 9.12 -4.88 2.51
N HIS A 49 8.98 -4.93 3.84
CA HIS A 49 9.84 -4.17 4.74
C HIS A 49 11.33 -4.48 4.53
N ARG A 50 11.70 -5.77 4.41
CA ARG A 50 13.08 -6.17 4.12
C ARG A 50 13.59 -5.57 2.81
N ARG A 51 12.76 -5.59 1.76
CA ARG A 51 13.15 -5.05 0.45
C ARG A 51 13.34 -3.54 0.48
N PHE A 52 12.47 -2.85 1.19
CA PHE A 52 12.55 -1.40 1.37
C PHE A 52 13.77 -0.97 2.17
N GLN A 53 14.04 -1.63 3.31
CA GLN A 53 15.24 -1.37 4.10
C GLN A 53 16.51 -1.61 3.29
N GLY A 54 16.54 -2.66 2.47
CA GLY A 54 17.65 -2.92 1.55
C GLY A 54 17.87 -1.79 0.54
N PHE A 55 16.79 -1.23 -0.01
CA PHE A 55 16.85 -0.08 -0.91
C PHE A 55 17.39 1.17 -0.20
N TYR A 56 16.90 1.49 0.99
CA TYR A 56 17.37 2.66 1.76
C TYR A 56 18.83 2.54 2.18
N ARG A 57 19.28 1.36 2.62
CA ARG A 57 20.69 1.13 2.94
C ARG A 57 21.59 1.30 1.71
N ALA A 58 21.14 0.87 0.53
CA ALA A 58 21.87 1.09 -0.71
C ALA A 58 21.93 2.59 -1.08
N LEU A 59 20.85 3.33 -0.82
CA LEU A 59 20.80 4.78 -1.02
C LEU A 59 21.76 5.51 -0.09
N GLU A 60 21.74 5.21 1.20
CA GLU A 60 22.64 5.81 2.21
C GLU A 60 24.10 5.41 1.99
N GLY A 61 24.35 4.19 1.50
CA GLY A 61 25.68 3.68 1.18
C GLY A 61 26.28 4.25 -0.12
N GLY A 62 25.60 5.15 -0.82
CA GLY A 62 26.10 5.77 -2.05
C GLY A 62 26.13 4.83 -3.26
N ALA A 63 25.18 3.89 -3.34
CA ALA A 63 25.09 2.98 -4.47
C ALA A 63 24.92 3.73 -5.80
N SER A 64 25.39 3.11 -6.89
CA SER A 64 25.29 3.70 -8.22
C SER A 64 23.82 3.91 -8.63
N LEU A 65 23.57 4.89 -9.51
CA LEU A 65 22.23 5.14 -10.05
C LEU A 65 21.60 3.90 -10.69
N ALA A 66 22.42 3.03 -11.30
CA ALA A 66 21.97 1.77 -11.89
C ALA A 66 21.52 0.75 -10.84
N GLU A 67 22.15 0.71 -9.67
CA GLU A 67 21.74 -0.13 -8.53
C GLU A 67 20.45 0.39 -7.90
N LEU A 68 20.36 1.70 -7.66
CA LEU A 68 19.16 2.31 -7.09
C LEU A 68 17.94 2.11 -7.99
N ARG A 69 18.09 2.28 -9.32
CA ARG A 69 17.01 1.97 -10.28
C ARG A 69 16.61 0.49 -10.28
N ARG A 70 17.55 -0.44 -10.04
CA ARG A 70 17.22 -1.87 -9.89
C ARG A 70 16.47 -2.14 -8.59
N GLY A 71 16.90 -1.55 -7.47
CA GLY A 71 16.19 -1.66 -6.18
C GLY A 71 14.78 -1.08 -6.24
N ALA A 72 14.64 0.09 -6.86
CA ALA A 72 13.36 0.75 -7.15
C ALA A 72 12.38 -0.13 -7.91
N ARG A 73 12.82 -0.71 -9.03
CA ARG A 73 11.99 -1.66 -9.81
C ARG A 73 11.59 -2.86 -8.98
N ALA A 74 12.51 -3.41 -8.19
CA ALA A 74 12.19 -4.53 -7.32
C ALA A 74 11.12 -4.17 -6.26
N LEU A 75 11.07 -2.92 -5.76
CA LEU A 75 9.98 -2.48 -4.87
C LEU A 75 8.63 -2.39 -5.58
N VAL A 76 8.62 -1.94 -6.85
CA VAL A 76 7.39 -1.93 -7.67
C VAL A 76 6.90 -3.36 -7.92
N ASP A 77 7.82 -4.27 -8.25
CA ASP A 77 7.50 -5.68 -8.50
C ASP A 77 7.00 -6.37 -7.22
N GLU A 78 7.60 -6.03 -6.07
CA GLU A 78 7.17 -6.46 -4.74
C GLU A 78 5.74 -6.00 -4.45
N ALA A 79 5.45 -4.71 -4.63
CA ALA A 79 4.11 -4.15 -4.46
C ALA A 79 3.09 -4.85 -5.37
N ALA A 80 3.43 -5.07 -6.64
CA ALA A 80 2.60 -5.81 -7.58
C ALA A 80 2.35 -7.27 -7.14
N ARG A 81 3.35 -7.92 -6.53
CA ARG A 81 3.18 -9.26 -5.95
C ARG A 81 2.25 -9.23 -4.74
N LEU A 82 2.38 -8.25 -3.84
CA LEU A 82 1.46 -8.08 -2.71
C LEU A 82 0.01 -7.94 -3.19
N VAL A 83 -0.24 -7.13 -4.24
CA VAL A 83 -1.59 -6.97 -4.81
C VAL A 83 -2.14 -8.31 -5.29
N ARG A 84 -1.34 -9.05 -6.07
CA ARG A 84 -1.76 -10.34 -6.61
C ARG A 84 -2.04 -11.35 -5.50
N GLY A 85 -1.19 -11.41 -4.48
CA GLY A 85 -1.42 -12.31 -3.35
C GLY A 85 -2.66 -11.93 -2.53
N ALA A 86 -2.85 -10.64 -2.25
CA ALA A 86 -4.04 -10.15 -1.56
C ALA A 86 -5.32 -10.44 -2.35
N LEU A 87 -5.30 -10.21 -3.67
CA LEU A 87 -6.40 -10.57 -4.56
C LEU A 87 -6.67 -12.07 -4.57
N SER A 88 -5.64 -12.92 -4.60
CA SER A 88 -5.82 -14.38 -4.57
C SER A 88 -6.43 -14.86 -3.26
N VAL A 89 -5.93 -14.37 -2.11
CA VAL A 89 -6.46 -14.73 -0.79
C VAL A 89 -7.90 -14.26 -0.66
N GLU A 90 -8.17 -12.98 -0.96
CA GLU A 90 -9.51 -12.42 -0.85
C GLU A 90 -10.48 -13.09 -1.83
N ALA A 91 -10.08 -13.32 -3.08
CA ALA A 91 -10.92 -14.01 -4.06
C ALA A 91 -11.27 -15.43 -3.59
N GLY A 92 -10.32 -16.15 -3.00
CA GLY A 92 -10.58 -17.46 -2.40
C GLY A 92 -11.64 -17.40 -1.29
N VAL A 93 -11.53 -16.42 -0.39
CA VAL A 93 -12.50 -16.22 0.71
C VAL A 93 -13.87 -15.79 0.17
N VAL A 94 -13.91 -14.81 -0.74
CA VAL A 94 -15.15 -14.31 -1.34
C VAL A 94 -15.85 -15.43 -2.11
N VAL A 95 -15.16 -16.17 -2.97
CA VAL A 95 -15.75 -17.29 -3.72
C VAL A 95 -16.29 -18.36 -2.77
N PHE A 96 -15.52 -18.73 -1.74
CA PHE A 96 -15.98 -19.69 -0.74
C PHE A 96 -17.25 -19.22 -0.02
N LEU A 97 -17.29 -17.97 0.44
CA LEU A 97 -18.43 -17.41 1.16
C LEU A 97 -19.64 -17.10 0.27
N GLU A 98 -19.42 -16.81 -1.01
CA GLU A 98 -20.46 -16.71 -2.04
C GLU A 98 -21.16 -18.07 -2.24
N LEU A 99 -20.39 -19.14 -2.38
CA LEU A 99 -20.92 -20.50 -2.49
C LEU A 99 -21.61 -20.96 -1.19
N ALA A 100 -21.06 -20.55 -0.05
CA ALA A 100 -21.61 -20.84 1.27
C ALA A 100 -22.73 -19.87 1.69
N ALA A 101 -23.11 -18.87 0.87
CA ALA A 101 -24.02 -17.80 1.29
C ALA A 101 -25.39 -18.33 1.76
N ALA A 102 -25.99 -19.27 1.02
CA ALA A 102 -27.27 -19.88 1.37
C ALA A 102 -27.21 -20.74 2.65
N PRO A 103 -26.27 -21.70 2.80
CA PRO A 103 -26.17 -22.47 4.03
C PRO A 103 -25.75 -21.61 5.24
N CYS A 104 -24.88 -20.62 5.06
CA CYS A 104 -24.55 -19.66 6.11
C CYS A 104 -25.76 -18.82 6.52
N ALA A 105 -26.58 -18.37 5.57
CA ALA A 105 -27.80 -17.62 5.87
C ALA A 105 -28.79 -18.45 6.69
N HIS A 106 -28.96 -19.73 6.36
CA HIS A 106 -29.79 -20.64 7.13
C HIS A 106 -29.25 -20.85 8.55
N TRP A 107 -27.94 -21.09 8.69
CA TRP A 107 -27.29 -21.25 9.99
C TRP A 107 -27.39 -20.02 10.88
N LEU A 108 -27.18 -18.84 10.30
CA LEU A 108 -27.22 -17.55 11.00
C LEU A 108 -28.65 -17.03 11.19
N ARG A 109 -29.67 -17.76 10.72
CA ARG A 109 -31.08 -17.34 10.70
C ARG A 109 -31.27 -15.94 10.09
N LEU A 110 -30.49 -15.64 9.05
CA LEU A 110 -30.63 -14.42 8.28
C LEU A 110 -31.93 -14.49 7.46
N SER A 111 -32.64 -13.36 7.38
CA SER A 111 -33.76 -13.23 6.45
C SER A 111 -33.27 -13.52 5.02
N ALA A 112 -34.10 -14.20 4.23
CA ALA A 112 -33.79 -14.45 2.82
C ALA A 112 -33.51 -13.15 2.05
N ASP A 113 -34.14 -12.06 2.46
CA ASP A 113 -33.96 -10.72 1.89
C ASP A 113 -32.56 -10.12 2.15
N ALA A 114 -31.82 -10.65 3.13
CA ALA A 114 -30.46 -10.22 3.45
C ALA A 114 -29.39 -10.88 2.56
N ILE A 115 -29.73 -11.97 1.85
CA ILE A 115 -28.76 -12.75 1.07
C ILE A 115 -28.20 -11.91 -0.09
N LEU A 116 -29.07 -11.25 -0.85
CA LEU A 116 -28.63 -10.44 -1.99
C LEU A 116 -27.75 -9.24 -1.56
N PRO A 117 -28.15 -8.43 -0.54
CA PRO A 117 -27.27 -7.42 0.03
C PRO A 117 -25.93 -7.96 0.51
N TYR A 118 -25.93 -9.11 1.20
CA TYR A 118 -24.72 -9.75 1.71
C TYR A 118 -23.72 -10.07 0.58
N ARG A 119 -24.17 -10.64 -0.54
CA ARG A 119 -23.30 -10.98 -1.69
C ARG A 119 -22.61 -9.75 -2.29
N PHE A 120 -23.36 -8.67 -2.50
CA PHE A 120 -22.76 -7.41 -2.97
C PHE A 120 -21.75 -6.84 -1.97
N LEU A 121 -22.10 -6.86 -0.69
CA LEU A 121 -21.25 -6.34 0.38
C LEU A 121 -19.99 -7.19 0.56
N LEU A 122 -20.05 -8.50 0.31
CA LEU A 122 -18.92 -9.41 0.34
C LEU A 122 -17.88 -9.03 -0.73
N ALA A 123 -18.31 -8.79 -1.96
CA ALA A 123 -17.43 -8.28 -3.02
C ALA A 123 -16.88 -6.88 -2.68
N GLY A 124 -17.72 -6.00 -2.12
CA GLY A 124 -17.32 -4.67 -1.68
C GLY A 124 -16.26 -4.68 -0.58
N ALA A 125 -16.44 -5.54 0.43
CA ALA A 125 -15.48 -5.71 1.53
C ALA A 125 -14.12 -6.16 1.00
N GLY A 126 -14.10 -7.15 0.11
CA GLY A 126 -12.86 -7.62 -0.50
C GLY A 126 -12.15 -6.58 -1.36
N ALA A 127 -12.88 -5.83 -2.18
CA ALA A 127 -12.31 -4.73 -2.95
C ALA A 127 -11.69 -3.67 -2.03
N GLN A 128 -12.36 -3.32 -0.95
CA GLN A 128 -11.85 -2.33 0.00
C GLN A 128 -10.67 -2.86 0.82
N ALA A 129 -10.60 -4.16 1.16
CA ALA A 129 -9.41 -4.77 1.78
C ALA A 129 -8.17 -4.62 0.89
N VAL A 130 -8.31 -4.87 -0.42
CA VAL A 130 -7.24 -4.63 -1.40
C VAL A 130 -6.91 -3.15 -1.55
N GLY A 131 -7.90 -2.26 -1.42
CA GLY A 131 -7.68 -0.81 -1.34
C GLY A 131 -6.89 -0.39 -0.09
N LEU A 132 -7.14 -1.03 1.06
CA LEU A 132 -6.42 -0.76 2.31
C LEU A 132 -4.93 -1.12 2.20
N LEU A 133 -4.57 -2.21 1.50
CA LEU A 133 -3.18 -2.50 1.16
C LEU A 133 -2.54 -1.32 0.41
N GLY A 134 -3.23 -0.75 -0.58
CA GLY A 134 -2.74 0.42 -1.30
C GLY A 134 -2.51 1.64 -0.40
N LEU A 135 -3.41 1.90 0.55
CA LEU A 135 -3.22 2.95 1.55
C LEU A 135 -2.02 2.68 2.47
N ILE A 136 -1.84 1.44 2.93
CA ILE A 136 -0.67 1.04 3.74
C ILE A 136 0.62 1.32 2.95
N LEU A 137 0.68 0.94 1.67
CA LEU A 137 1.84 1.20 0.83
C LEU A 137 2.10 2.70 0.65
N LEU A 138 1.07 3.51 0.42
CA LEU A 138 1.24 4.98 0.33
C LEU A 138 1.82 5.56 1.62
N TYR A 139 1.36 5.12 2.79
CA TYR A 139 1.94 5.51 4.08
C TYR A 139 3.38 5.02 4.24
N TYR A 140 3.68 3.82 3.76
CA TYR A 140 5.02 3.26 3.82
C TYR A 140 6.03 4.10 3.01
N PHE A 141 5.61 4.64 1.86
CA PHE A 141 6.41 5.59 1.07
C PHE A 141 6.36 7.04 1.59
N ASP A 142 5.75 7.29 2.75
CA ASP A 142 5.49 8.61 3.34
C ASP A 142 4.73 9.58 2.38
N LEU A 143 3.94 9.04 1.46
CA LEU A 143 3.13 9.78 0.51
C LEU A 143 1.79 10.20 1.13
N ARG A 144 1.86 11.00 2.19
CA ARG A 144 0.70 11.38 3.01
C ARG A 144 -0.36 12.14 2.23
N ARG A 145 0.04 12.98 1.27
CA ARG A 145 -0.89 13.75 0.42
C ARG A 145 -1.67 12.81 -0.48
N GLU A 146 -1.00 11.88 -1.14
CA GLU A 146 -1.60 10.86 -1.99
C GLU A 146 -2.48 9.92 -1.17
N ALA A 147 -2.04 9.52 0.03
CA ALA A 147 -2.85 8.71 0.94
C ALA A 147 -4.15 9.43 1.34
N CYS A 148 -4.08 10.73 1.66
CA CYS A 148 -5.25 11.54 1.98
C CYS A 148 -6.20 11.67 0.78
N LEU A 149 -5.69 11.93 -0.42
CA LEU A 149 -6.49 11.98 -1.65
C LEU A 149 -7.12 10.63 -1.96
N ALA A 150 -6.37 9.54 -1.81
CA ALA A 150 -6.83 8.18 -2.05
C ALA A 150 -7.95 7.80 -1.07
N ALA A 151 -7.77 8.06 0.24
CA ALA A 151 -8.79 7.82 1.26
C ALA A 151 -10.04 8.68 1.06
N SER A 152 -9.87 9.95 0.70
CA SER A 152 -10.98 10.87 0.38
C SER A 152 -11.73 10.40 -0.87
N SER A 153 -11.01 9.93 -1.89
CA SER A 153 -11.62 9.38 -3.11
C SER A 153 -12.47 8.14 -2.83
N LEU A 154 -12.00 7.24 -1.95
CA LEU A 154 -12.76 6.08 -1.50
C LEU A 154 -14.01 6.51 -0.73
N PHE A 155 -13.88 7.46 0.20
CA PHE A 155 -15.01 7.99 0.95
C PHE A 155 -16.08 8.58 0.03
N VAL A 156 -15.68 9.44 -0.90
CA VAL A 156 -16.59 10.07 -1.87
C VAL A 156 -17.21 9.02 -2.79
N ALA A 157 -16.44 8.07 -3.30
CA ALA A 157 -16.95 7.01 -4.19
C ALA A 157 -18.01 6.16 -3.50
N VAL A 158 -17.75 5.67 -2.29
CA VAL A 158 -18.73 4.91 -1.49
C VAL A 158 -19.97 5.76 -1.22
N THR A 159 -19.79 6.98 -0.72
CA THR A 159 -20.92 7.85 -0.38
C THR A 159 -21.79 8.15 -1.60
N ALA A 160 -21.19 8.63 -2.68
CA ALA A 160 -21.91 9.05 -3.88
C ALA A 160 -22.65 7.88 -4.54
N LEU A 161 -22.02 6.71 -4.64
CA LEU A 161 -22.64 5.55 -5.27
C LEU A 161 -23.71 4.88 -4.40
N THR A 162 -23.52 4.83 -3.07
CA THR A 162 -24.57 4.38 -2.16
C THR A 162 -25.77 5.33 -2.18
N VAL A 163 -25.56 6.65 -2.22
CA VAL A 163 -26.64 7.64 -2.37
C VAL A 163 -27.34 7.46 -3.71
N ALA A 164 -26.60 7.36 -4.81
CA ALA A 164 -27.17 7.21 -6.15
C ALA A 164 -27.99 5.92 -6.29
N ALA A 165 -27.48 4.80 -5.76
CA ALA A 165 -28.21 3.53 -5.73
C ALA A 165 -29.51 3.66 -4.93
N SER A 166 -29.42 4.23 -3.72
CA SER A 166 -30.57 4.39 -2.82
C SER A 166 -31.64 5.32 -3.43
N ALA A 167 -31.24 6.44 -4.04
CA ALA A 167 -32.13 7.36 -4.75
C ALA A 167 -32.82 6.71 -5.96
N SER A 168 -32.13 5.76 -6.62
CA SER A 168 -32.67 4.99 -7.76
C SER A 168 -33.52 3.79 -7.34
N ARG A 169 -33.84 3.65 -6.05
CA ARG A 169 -34.54 2.50 -5.44
C ARG A 169 -33.80 1.15 -5.59
N LEU A 170 -32.49 1.20 -5.85
CA LEU A 170 -31.63 0.01 -5.79
C LEU A 170 -31.21 -0.24 -4.34
N PRO A 171 -30.87 -1.50 -3.98
CA PRO A 171 -30.32 -1.80 -2.66
C PRO A 171 -29.05 -0.97 -2.39
N PRO A 172 -28.90 -0.36 -1.19
CA PRO A 172 -27.70 0.41 -0.84
C PRO A 172 -26.40 -0.39 -1.01
N SER A 173 -26.47 -1.71 -0.80
CA SER A 173 -25.38 -2.66 -0.99
C SER A 173 -24.75 -2.62 -2.38
N VAL A 174 -25.54 -2.38 -3.44
CA VAL A 174 -25.04 -2.26 -4.81
C VAL A 174 -24.13 -1.04 -4.94
N GLY A 175 -24.59 0.11 -4.44
CA GLY A 175 -23.81 1.35 -4.46
C GLY A 175 -22.54 1.24 -3.62
N THR A 176 -22.62 0.61 -2.44
CA THR A 176 -21.45 0.36 -1.59
C THR A 176 -20.42 -0.53 -2.27
N ALA A 177 -20.85 -1.64 -2.88
CA ALA A 177 -19.95 -2.56 -3.58
C ALA A 177 -19.21 -1.86 -4.73
N LEU A 178 -19.95 -1.15 -5.59
CA LEU A 178 -19.37 -0.39 -6.70
C LEU A 178 -18.43 0.72 -6.21
N GLY A 179 -18.81 1.43 -5.13
CA GLY A 179 -17.98 2.46 -4.53
C GLY A 179 -16.67 1.93 -3.96
N CYS A 180 -16.70 0.77 -3.31
CA CYS A 180 -15.50 0.09 -2.84
C CYS A 180 -14.62 -0.36 -4.01
N SER A 181 -15.19 -0.95 -5.07
CA SER A 181 -14.43 -1.39 -6.25
C SER A 181 -13.78 -0.23 -6.99
N ILE A 182 -14.53 0.83 -7.29
CA ILE A 182 -14.01 2.03 -7.96
C ILE A 182 -12.98 2.73 -7.07
N GLY A 183 -13.27 2.90 -5.79
CA GLY A 183 -12.35 3.50 -4.83
C GLY A 183 -11.03 2.73 -4.72
N ALA A 184 -11.08 1.39 -4.69
CA ALA A 184 -9.88 0.55 -4.68
C ALA A 184 -9.03 0.74 -5.95
N VAL A 185 -9.66 0.77 -7.13
CA VAL A 185 -8.95 1.04 -8.40
C VAL A 185 -8.29 2.43 -8.38
N LEU A 186 -8.98 3.44 -7.87
CA LEU A 186 -8.43 4.79 -7.74
C LEU A 186 -7.24 4.83 -6.77
N ILE A 187 -7.33 4.16 -5.61
CA ILE A 187 -6.22 4.04 -4.67
C ILE A 187 -5.00 3.42 -5.36
N TRP A 188 -5.17 2.33 -6.11
CA TRP A 188 -4.06 1.69 -6.82
C TRP A 188 -3.45 2.57 -7.89
N ARG A 189 -4.26 3.37 -8.60
CA ARG A 189 -3.75 4.40 -9.51
C ARG A 189 -2.90 5.43 -8.77
N PHE A 190 -3.30 5.87 -7.57
CA PHE A 190 -2.49 6.76 -6.74
C PHE A 190 -1.19 6.10 -6.27
N VAL A 191 -1.21 4.84 -5.86
CA VAL A 191 -0.01 4.07 -5.47
C VAL A 191 1.01 4.05 -6.60
N PHE A 192 0.63 3.59 -7.79
CA PHE A 192 1.57 3.49 -8.90
C PHE A 192 2.10 4.84 -9.38
N ARG A 193 1.26 5.89 -9.34
CA ARG A 193 1.70 7.26 -9.67
C ARG A 193 2.66 7.80 -8.60
N GLY A 194 2.34 7.58 -7.33
CA GLY A 194 3.12 8.01 -6.19
C GLY A 194 4.51 7.37 -6.16
N ILE A 195 4.58 6.04 -6.30
CA ILE A 195 5.86 5.32 -6.32
C ILE A 195 6.77 5.81 -7.45
N ARG A 196 6.23 6.02 -8.66
CA ARG A 196 7.01 6.57 -9.79
C ARG A 196 7.56 7.97 -9.47
N THR A 197 6.73 8.82 -8.88
CA THR A 197 7.11 10.20 -8.52
C THR A 197 8.22 10.24 -7.47
N VAL A 198 8.15 9.40 -6.42
CA VAL A 198 9.20 9.30 -5.39
C VAL A 198 10.51 8.84 -6.01
N LEU A 199 10.45 7.83 -6.88
CA LEU A 199 11.64 7.31 -7.54
C LEU A 199 12.29 8.33 -8.46
N GLU A 200 11.51 9.11 -9.19
CA GLU A 200 12.03 10.18 -10.04
C GLU A 200 12.65 11.30 -9.19
N ASN A 201 11.96 11.77 -8.15
CA ASN A 201 12.44 12.89 -7.33
C ASN A 201 13.66 12.52 -6.48
N THR A 202 13.69 11.33 -5.87
CA THR A 202 14.84 10.89 -5.05
C THR A 202 16.08 10.65 -5.91
N LEU A 203 15.91 10.17 -7.15
CA LEU A 203 17.05 9.88 -8.04
C LEU A 203 17.54 11.12 -8.80
N LEU A 204 16.69 12.11 -9.04
CA LEU A 204 17.03 13.33 -9.79
C LEU A 204 17.35 14.53 -8.89
N GLY A 205 16.87 14.53 -7.63
CA GLY A 205 17.02 15.64 -6.70
C GLY A 205 18.34 15.66 -5.91
N GLN A 206 19.18 14.63 -6.02
CA GLN A 206 20.50 14.62 -5.40
C GLN A 206 21.50 15.29 -6.37
N PRO A 207 21.98 16.52 -6.10
CA PRO A 207 23.13 17.03 -6.81
C PRO A 207 24.28 16.07 -6.53
N PHE A 208 24.71 15.34 -7.56
CA PHE A 208 25.92 14.54 -7.47
C PHE A 208 27.09 15.50 -7.21
N GLU A 209 27.41 15.76 -5.94
CA GLU A 209 28.75 16.17 -5.57
C GLU A 209 29.66 14.98 -5.86
N VAL A 210 30.05 14.87 -7.13
CA VAL A 210 31.14 14.01 -7.57
C VAL A 210 32.36 14.53 -6.84
N GLY A 211 32.64 13.91 -5.69
CA GLY A 211 33.85 14.06 -4.92
C GLY A 211 35.05 13.67 -5.75
N ARG A 212 35.47 14.58 -6.63
CA ARG A 212 36.76 14.63 -7.32
C ARG A 212 37.84 15.11 -6.34
N ARG A 213 37.75 14.70 -5.06
CA ARG A 213 38.77 14.88 -4.02
C ARG A 213 39.41 13.52 -3.76
N GLY A 214 40.41 13.20 -4.58
CA GLY A 214 41.20 11.98 -4.37
C GLY A 214 42.42 11.83 -5.29
N LYS A 215 42.49 12.58 -6.40
CA LYS A 215 43.68 12.59 -7.29
C LYS A 215 44.53 13.87 -7.23
N ALA A 216 44.26 14.78 -6.29
CA ALA A 216 45.07 15.98 -6.10
C ALA A 216 46.24 15.79 -5.10
N GLY A 217 46.47 14.57 -4.61
CA GLY A 217 47.50 14.27 -3.60
C GLY A 217 48.81 13.66 -4.12
N SER A 218 48.93 13.34 -5.41
CA SER A 218 50.06 12.52 -5.91
C SER A 218 51.23 13.29 -6.56
N GLU A 219 51.26 14.63 -6.53
CA GLU A 219 52.28 15.39 -7.30
C GLU A 219 53.14 16.40 -6.55
N ARG A 220 53.13 16.43 -5.21
CA ARG A 220 54.09 17.26 -4.44
C ARG A 220 54.87 16.48 -3.39
N ARG A 221 55.80 15.64 -3.84
CA ARG A 221 57.12 15.46 -3.20
C ARG A 221 57.97 14.48 -4.00
N ARG A 222 58.49 14.97 -5.13
CA ARG A 222 59.80 14.55 -5.63
C ARG A 222 60.64 15.80 -5.69
N GLU A 223 61.60 15.92 -4.77
CA GLU A 223 62.95 16.32 -5.17
C GLU A 223 63.99 15.76 -4.17
N PRO A 224 65.21 15.47 -4.65
CA PRO A 224 66.21 14.67 -3.96
C PRO A 224 67.23 15.55 -3.25
N HIS A 225 67.71 15.14 -2.07
CA HIS A 225 69.01 15.65 -1.59
C HIS A 225 69.93 14.52 -1.16
N ARG A 226 71.16 14.73 -1.61
CA ARG A 226 72.26 13.80 -1.81
C ARG A 226 72.99 13.61 -0.47
N ARG A 227 73.62 12.44 -0.34
CA ARG A 227 74.55 12.04 0.71
C ARG A 227 75.66 13.07 0.92
N ASP A 228 76.12 13.18 2.17
CA ASP A 228 77.55 13.10 2.53
C ASP A 228 77.69 12.89 4.05
N THR A 229 78.07 11.68 4.47
CA THR A 229 79.42 11.26 4.91
C THR A 229 79.88 11.76 6.29
N MET A 230 79.88 10.79 7.23
CA MET A 230 81.03 10.33 8.02
C MET A 230 81.48 11.11 9.27
N LYS A 231 81.84 10.29 10.28
CA LYS A 231 82.68 10.52 11.47
C LYS A 231 81.95 11.13 12.68
N SER A 232 82.24 10.80 13.94
CA SER A 232 83.03 9.77 14.62
C SER A 232 82.94 10.11 16.12
N VAL A 233 83.00 9.11 17.00
CA VAL A 233 83.65 9.14 18.33
C VAL A 233 82.91 9.69 19.57
N ALA A 234 83.05 8.88 20.64
CA ALA A 234 82.98 9.12 22.09
C ALA A 234 81.58 9.41 22.67
N GLY A 235 81.06 8.70 23.68
CA GLY A 235 81.74 8.04 24.79
C GLY A 235 81.84 9.01 25.97
N HIS A 236 80.89 8.94 26.92
CA HIS A 236 81.15 9.08 28.36
C HIS A 236 79.87 8.97 29.19
N GLN A 237 79.96 8.05 30.17
CA GLN A 237 79.34 7.99 31.50
C GLN A 237 77.86 7.65 31.61
#